data_AF-A0A8T9Q820-F1
#
_entry.id   AF-A0A8T9Q820-F1
#
_cell.length_a   1.000
_cell.length_b   1.000
_cell.length_c   1.000
_cell.angle_alpha   90.00
_cell.angle_beta   90.00
_cell.angle_gamma   90.00
#
_symmetry.space_group_name_H-M   'P 1'
#
loop_
_entity.id
_entity.type
_entity.pdbx_description
1 polymer ?
#
loop_
_entity_poly.entity_id
_entity_poly.type
_entity_poly.pdbx_seq_one_letter_code
_entity_poly.pdbx_strand_id
1 'polypeptide(L)'
;MYLYRQNDASPAPIPVFVEGREVGKLRPNEYLELPWPYYARMLRLCLGVATPNPCQLLVPNAAKLNYLKVSAIPATAGEPLWQWVSAAQGEADLDALDKLRAAAAK
;
A
#
# COMPACT_ATOMS: atom_id res chain seq x y z
N MET A 1 -9.57 3.41 -0.33
CA MET A 1 -8.13 3.77 -0.27
C MET A 1 -7.37 2.65 -0.93
N TYR A 2 -6.33 2.95 -1.70
CA TYR A 2 -5.51 1.95 -2.37
C TYR A 2 -4.15 1.89 -1.72
N LEU A 3 -3.79 0.70 -1.27
CA LEU A 3 -2.48 0.36 -0.78
C LEU A 3 -1.81 -0.50 -1.84
N TYR A 4 -0.63 -0.11 -2.34
CA TYR A 4 0.00 -0.84 -3.42
C TYR A 4 1.50 -0.98 -3.24
N ARG A 5 2.04 -2.01 -3.88
CA ARG A 5 3.45 -2.34 -3.84
C ARG A 5 3.96 -2.62 -5.23
N GLN A 6 4.97 -1.86 -5.61
CA GLN A 6 5.76 -2.14 -6.80
C GLN A 6 6.78 -3.24 -6.51
N ASN A 7 7.38 -3.81 -7.55
CA ASN A 7 8.47 -4.77 -7.38
C ASN A 7 9.61 -4.14 -6.58
N ASP A 8 9.87 -4.65 -5.39
CA ASP A 8 10.99 -4.25 -4.54
C ASP A 8 11.95 -5.44 -4.36
N ALA A 9 13.00 -5.27 -3.55
CA ALA A 9 14.02 -6.31 -3.35
C ALA A 9 13.52 -7.58 -2.62
N SER A 10 12.30 -7.57 -2.07
CA SER A 10 11.74 -8.69 -1.32
C SER A 10 10.62 -9.39 -2.10
N PRO A 11 10.70 -10.70 -2.34
CA PRO A 11 9.58 -11.44 -2.92
C PRO A 11 8.49 -11.77 -1.87
N ALA A 12 8.75 -11.56 -0.58
CA ALA A 12 7.87 -12.00 0.49
C ALA A 12 6.56 -11.17 0.52
N PRO A 13 5.37 -11.79 0.61
CA PRO A 13 4.12 -11.07 0.79
C PRO A 13 4.12 -10.28 2.11
N ILE A 14 3.61 -9.05 2.10
CA ILE A 14 3.48 -8.21 3.30
C ILE A 14 2.06 -8.35 3.85
N PRO A 15 1.84 -8.91 5.05
CA PRO A 15 0.55 -8.84 5.71
C PRO A 15 0.17 -7.39 6.03
N VAL A 16 -1.07 -7.01 5.79
CA VAL A 16 -1.58 -5.66 6.04
C VAL A 16 -2.63 -5.74 7.14
N PHE A 17 -2.50 -4.89 8.14
CA PHE A 17 -3.41 -4.84 9.28
C PHE A 17 -4.08 -3.48 9.38
N VAL A 18 -5.40 -3.48 9.57
CA VAL A 18 -6.22 -2.30 9.84
C VAL A 18 -6.82 -2.47 11.24
N GLU A 19 -6.58 -1.51 12.13
CA GLU A 19 -7.06 -1.57 13.52
C GLU A 19 -6.68 -2.89 14.23
N GLY A 20 -5.48 -3.40 13.93
CA GLY A 20 -4.97 -4.66 14.48
C GLY A 20 -5.54 -5.94 13.85
N ARG A 21 -6.41 -5.85 12.85
CA ARG A 21 -6.96 -7.00 12.11
C ARG A 21 -6.29 -7.14 10.76
N GLU A 22 -5.85 -8.35 10.41
CA GLU A 22 -5.31 -8.62 9.06
C GLU A 22 -6.43 -8.47 8.02
N VAL A 23 -6.20 -7.62 7.02
CA VAL A 23 -7.15 -7.35 5.93
C VAL A 23 -6.70 -7.93 4.59
N GLY A 24 -5.44 -8.36 4.49
CA GLY A 24 -4.90 -8.98 3.29
C GLY A 24 -3.38 -9.09 3.31
N LYS A 25 -2.84 -9.61 2.22
CA LYS A 25 -1.39 -9.71 1.99
C LYS A 25 -1.06 -9.07 0.66
N LEU A 26 -0.01 -8.26 0.64
CA LEU A 26 0.41 -7.48 -0.52
C LEU A 26 1.67 -8.10 -1.14
N ARG A 27 1.54 -8.71 -2.31
CA ARG A 27 2.69 -9.25 -3.07
C ARG A 27 3.37 -8.14 -3.90
N PRO A 28 4.56 -8.40 -4.44
CA PRO A 28 5.15 -7.52 -5.45
C PRO A 28 4.20 -7.34 -6.64
N ASN A 29 4.12 -6.11 -7.15
CA ASN A 29 3.24 -5.72 -8.26
C ASN A 29 1.75 -5.93 -8.00
N GLU A 30 1.32 -5.72 -6.76
CA GLU A 30 -0.07 -5.90 -6.35
C GLU A 30 -0.57 -4.69 -5.56
N TYR A 31 -1.89 -4.52 -5.55
CA TYR A 31 -2.58 -3.56 -4.70
C TYR A 31 -3.71 -4.22 -3.93
N LEU A 32 -4.05 -3.61 -2.80
CA LEU A 32 -5.20 -3.91 -1.97
C LEU A 32 -6.07 -2.66 -1.88
N GLU A 33 -7.37 -2.86 -2.11
CA GLU A 33 -8.37 -1.84 -1.82
C GLU A 33 -8.80 -1.97 -0.36
N LEU A 34 -8.61 -0.89 0.38
CA LEU A 34 -9.05 -0.76 1.77
C LEU A 34 -10.30 0.14 1.79
N PRO A 35 -11.50 -0.45 1.98
CA PRO A 35 -12.72 0.34 2.14
C PRO A 35 -12.66 1.07 3.48
N TRP A 36 -12.77 2.39 3.45
CA TRP A 36 -12.82 3.22 4.66
C TRP A 36 -13.96 4.23 4.57
N PRO A 37 -15.17 3.87 5.05
CA PRO A 37 -16.37 4.69 4.88
C PRO A 37 -16.48 5.83 5.92
N TYR A 38 -15.55 5.90 6.87
CA TYR A 38 -15.64 6.84 8.00
C TYR A 38 -14.95 8.17 7.68
N TYR A 39 -15.71 9.27 7.74
CA TYR A 39 -15.18 10.62 7.61
C TYR A 39 -14.38 11.04 8.85
N ALA A 40 -13.23 11.70 8.64
CA ALA A 40 -12.36 12.28 9.68
C ALA A 40 -11.94 11.33 10.82
N ARG A 41 -12.07 10.01 10.61
CA ARG A 41 -11.67 9.01 11.60
C ARG A 41 -10.23 8.58 11.35
N MET A 42 -9.42 8.63 12.39
CA MET A 42 -8.07 8.05 12.37
C MET A 42 -8.17 6.54 12.14
N LEU A 43 -7.30 6.07 11.25
CA LEU A 43 -7.06 4.68 10.94
C LEU A 43 -5.65 4.34 11.43
N ARG A 44 -5.52 3.24 12.16
CA ARG A 44 -4.25 2.57 12.41
C ARG A 44 -3.99 1.52 11.34
N LEU A 45 -3.03 1.78 10.47
CA LEU A 45 -2.58 0.87 9.43
C LEU A 45 -1.21 0.30 9.78
N CYS A 46 -1.01 -1.01 9.71
CA CYS A 46 0.27 -1.66 9.99
C CYS A 46 0.67 -2.65 8.90
N LEU A 47 1.98 -2.84 8.72
CA LEU A 47 2.56 -3.88 7.85
C LEU A 47 3.23 -4.97 8.69
N GLY A 48 3.11 -6.22 8.27
CA GLY A 48 3.82 -7.35 8.85
C GLY A 48 5.26 -7.44 8.33
N VAL A 49 6.07 -6.42 8.57
CA VAL A 49 7.48 -6.33 8.15
C VAL A 49 8.40 -6.24 9.37
N ALA A 50 9.65 -6.68 9.20
CA ALA A 50 10.66 -6.71 10.27
C ALA A 50 11.30 -5.33 10.56
N THR A 51 10.81 -4.25 9.96
CA THR A 51 11.36 -2.90 10.12
C THR A 51 10.78 -2.18 11.35
N PRO A 52 11.54 -1.25 11.96
CA PRO A 52 11.02 -0.41 13.03
C PRO A 52 9.90 0.52 12.52
N ASN A 53 8.86 0.70 13.33
CA ASN A 53 7.67 1.51 13.04
C ASN A 53 6.84 1.04 11.83
N PRO A 54 6.37 -0.22 11.81
CA PRO A 54 5.56 -0.72 10.71
C PRO A 54 4.11 -0.20 10.75
N CYS A 55 3.73 0.59 11.75
CA CYS A 55 2.39 1.12 11.94
C CYS A 55 2.36 2.64 11.71
N GLN A 56 1.32 3.12 11.02
CA GLN A 56 1.00 4.53 10.89
C GLN A 56 -0.42 4.82 11.35
N LEU A 57 -0.58 5.94 12.04
CA LEU A 57 -1.88 6.56 12.29
C LEU A 57 -2.11 7.60 11.20
N LEU A 58 -3.19 7.45 10.46
CA LEU A 58 -3.49 8.31 9.32
C LEU A 58 -4.98 8.64 9.26
N VAL A 59 -5.33 9.80 8.73
CA VAL A 59 -6.71 10.19 8.44
C VAL A 59 -6.84 10.26 6.93
N PRO A 60 -7.48 9.27 6.28
CA PRO A 60 -7.67 9.31 4.84
C PRO A 60 -8.49 10.53 4.44
N ASN A 61 -8.12 11.17 3.32
CA ASN A 61 -8.92 12.25 2.77
C ASN A 61 -10.23 11.67 2.23
N ALA A 62 -11.36 11.93 2.90
CA ALA A 62 -12.65 11.39 2.47
C ALA A 62 -13.19 12.03 1.17
N ALA A 63 -12.65 13.16 0.73
CA ALA A 63 -13.08 13.84 -0.49
C ALA A 63 -12.36 13.34 -1.76
N LYS A 64 -11.31 12.51 -1.63
CA LYS A 64 -10.49 12.06 -2.75
C LYS A 64 -10.05 10.61 -2.56
N LEU A 65 -9.70 9.94 -3.66
CA LEU A 65 -9.00 8.66 -3.55
C LEU A 65 -7.62 8.88 -2.93
N ASN A 66 -7.25 7.96 -2.02
CA ASN A 66 -6.00 8.00 -1.29
C ASN A 66 -5.15 6.83 -1.77
N TYR A 67 -3.90 7.11 -2.13
CA TYR A 67 -2.97 6.14 -2.68
C TYR A 67 -1.71 6.11 -1.82
N LEU A 68 -1.39 4.93 -1.32
CA LEU A 68 -0.27 4.70 -0.44
C LEU A 68 0.61 3.62 -1.06
N LYS A 69 1.82 4.01 -1.45
CA LYS A 69 2.85 3.10 -1.91
C LYS A 69 3.58 2.54 -0.70
N VAL A 70 3.81 1.23 -0.68
CA VAL A 70 4.61 0.56 0.34
C VAL A 70 5.71 -0.28 -0.27
N SER A 71 6.78 -0.45 0.49
CA SER A 71 7.91 -1.31 0.15
C SER A 71 8.24 -2.17 1.36
N ALA A 72 8.52 -3.47 1.17
CA ALA A 72 8.98 -4.33 2.28
C ALA A 72 10.41 -3.98 2.68
N ILE A 73 11.23 -3.70 1.68
CA ILE A 73 12.62 -3.29 1.78
C ILE A 73 12.76 -2.10 0.84
N PRO A 74 13.07 -0.89 1.34
CA PRO A 74 13.34 0.26 0.49
C PRO A 74 14.43 -0.09 -0.54
N ALA A 75 14.22 0.23 -1.81
CA ALA A 75 15.20 -0.07 -2.86
C ALA A 75 16.46 0.78 -2.69
N THR A 76 16.32 1.97 -2.09
CA THR A 76 17.42 2.85 -1.74
C THR A 76 17.44 3.16 -0.24
N ALA A 77 18.64 3.34 0.31
CA ALA A 77 18.80 3.75 1.70
C ALA A 77 18.16 5.13 1.91
N GLY A 78 17.14 5.20 2.78
CA GLY A 78 16.41 6.44 3.08
C GLY A 78 15.04 6.56 2.40
N GLU A 79 14.68 5.65 1.49
CA GLU A 79 13.30 5.59 0.99
C GLU A 79 12.34 5.18 2.11
N PRO A 80 11.20 5.89 2.26
CA PRO A 80 10.27 5.60 3.33
C PRO A 80 9.51 4.31 3.06
N LEU A 81 9.27 3.53 4.12
CA LEU A 81 8.41 2.33 4.10
C LEU A 81 7.00 2.65 3.55
N TRP A 82 6.53 3.85 3.86
CA TRP A 82 5.22 4.38 3.50
C TRP A 82 5.39 5.66 2.70
N GLN A 83 4.86 5.68 1.49
CA GLN A 83 4.93 6.86 0.63
C GLN A 83 3.54 7.23 0.13
N TRP A 84 3.04 8.38 0.59
CA TRP A 84 1.85 9.00 0.02
C TRP A 84 2.17 9.49 -1.39
N VAL A 85 1.30 9.17 -2.33
CA VAL A 85 1.42 9.67 -3.71
C VAL A 85 0.21 10.51 -4.09
N SER A 86 0.38 11.35 -5.11
CA SER A 86 -0.74 12.11 -5.67
C SER A 86 -1.75 11.16 -6.34
N ALA A 87 -3.00 11.61 -6.50
CA ALA A 87 -4.01 10.82 -7.18
C ALA A 87 -3.60 10.43 -8.61
N ALA A 88 -3.05 11.39 -9.38
CA ALA A 88 -2.57 11.14 -10.73
C ALA A 88 -1.45 10.07 -10.78
N GLN A 89 -0.50 10.12 -9.85
CA GLN A 89 0.56 9.10 -9.78
C GLN A 89 0.02 7.75 -9.35
N GLY A 90 -0.85 7.72 -8.33
CA GLY A 90 -1.45 6.49 -7.84
C GLY A 90 -2.28 5.77 -8.90
N GLU A 91 -3.08 6.51 -9.67
CA GLU A 91 -3.87 5.96 -10.78
C GLU A 91 -2.98 5.39 -11.88
N ALA A 92 -1.93 6.12 -12.27
CA ALA A 92 -0.97 5.63 -13.26
C ALA A 92 -0.22 4.38 -12.78
N ASP A 93 0.15 4.33 -11.50
CA ASP A 93 0.80 3.17 -10.91
C ASP A 93 -0.14 1.95 -10.88
N LEU A 94 -1.40 2.12 -10.47
CA LEU A 94 -2.38 1.02 -10.46
C LEU A 94 -2.68 0.50 -11.87
N ASP A 95 -2.84 1.39 -12.85
CA ASP A 95 -3.02 0.99 -14.26
C ASP A 95 -1.81 0.18 -14.78
N ALA A 96 -0.58 0.58 -14.42
CA ALA A 96 0.61 -0.18 -14.74
C ALA A 96 0.61 -1.57 -14.07
N LEU A 97 0.18 -1.67 -12.81
CA LEU A 97 0.04 -2.95 -12.10
C LEU A 97 -1.01 -3.86 -12.75
N ASP A 98 -2.15 -3.31 -13.15
CA ASP A 98 -3.20 -4.07 -13.83
C ASP A 98 -2.71 -4.62 -15.18
N LYS A 99 -1.95 -3.84 -15.94
CA LYS A 99 -1.30 -4.30 -17.18
C LYS A 99 -0.32 -5.44 -16.95
N LEU A 100 0.47 -5.38 -15.88
CA LEU A 100 1.39 -6.46 -15.49
C LEU A 100 0.62 -7.74 -15.10
N ARG A 101 -0.46 -7.62 -14.33
CA ARG A 101 -1.32 -8.75 -13.97
C ARG A 101 -1.96 -9.39 -15.19
N ALA A 102 -2.45 -8.59 -16.14
CA ALA A 102 -3.01 -9.08 -17.39
C ALA A 102 -1.97 -9.82 -18.25
N ALA A 103 -0.72 -9.35 -18.27
CA ALA A 103 0.37 -10.01 -18.98
C ALA A 103 0.79 -11.35 -18.33
N ALA A 104 0.76 -11.44 -16.99
CA ALA A 104 1.11 -12.65 -16.25
C ALA A 104 0.03 -13.75 -16.29
N ALA A 105 -1.19 -13.42 -16.72
CA ALA A 105 -2.31 -14.36 -16.84
C ALA A 105 -2.42 -15.04 -18.22
N LYS A 106 -1.52 -14.71 -19.15
CA LYS A 106 -1.37 -15.36 -20.47
C LYS A 106 -0.23 -16.37 -20.46
#